data_AF-E2ACV8-F1
#
_entry.id   AF-E2ACV8-F1
#
_cell.length_a   1.000
_cell.length_b   1.000
_cell.length_c   1.000
_cell.angle_alpha   90.00
_cell.angle_beta   90.00
_cell.angle_gamma   90.00
#
_symmetry.space_group_name_H-M   'P 1'
#
loop_
_entity.id
_entity.type
_entity.pdbx_description
1 polymer ?
#
loop_
_entity_poly.entity_id
_entity_poly.type
_entity_poly.pdbx_seq_one_letter_code
_entity_poly.pdbx_strand_id
1 'polypeptide(L)'
;FKYLEEHLSCAGPVAEALDLLQGENNTYYGILLPCLVALRRKLQLLVNKNWTFCKPLSEVFLNAVERRFDEFFNCTTTVAENAAIAALSYPRFKNRWLSCMDFHYQEQILNIFKKAVEMEMDLETLPRTQEISFNKDDFFDFGTQSTSMFSNELKSKAELQVLHFFNDNDQELETLSRYPNIKSVF
;
A
#
# COMPACT_ATOMS: atom_id res chain seq x y z
N PHE A 1 -6.35 33.67 -13.97
CA PHE A 1 -6.80 32.26 -14.05
C PHE A 1 -5.66 31.27 -13.84
N LYS A 2 -4.53 31.36 -14.57
CA LYS A 2 -3.37 30.46 -14.42
C LYS A 2 -2.90 30.18 -12.99
N TYR A 3 -2.81 31.20 -12.13
CA TYR A 3 -2.45 30.99 -10.71
C TYR A 3 -3.41 30.03 -9.99
N LEU A 4 -4.73 30.18 -10.19
CA LEU A 4 -5.74 29.33 -9.55
C LEU A 4 -5.65 27.89 -10.07
N GLU A 5 -5.40 27.71 -11.37
CA GLU A 5 -5.20 26.39 -11.97
C GLU A 5 -3.95 25.70 -11.42
N GLU A 6 -2.83 26.42 -11.30
CA GLU A 6 -1.61 25.88 -10.70
C GLU A 6 -1.81 25.57 -9.22
N HIS A 7 -2.54 26.41 -8.48
CA HIS A 7 -2.86 26.19 -7.07
C HIS A 7 -3.70 24.93 -6.87
N LEU A 8 -4.79 24.78 -7.63
CA LEU A 8 -5.64 23.59 -7.59
C LEU A 8 -4.86 22.33 -7.96
N SER A 9 -3.96 22.40 -8.96
CA SER A 9 -3.10 21.28 -9.34
C SER A 9 -2.14 20.87 -8.22
N CYS A 10 -1.62 21.83 -7.45
CA CYS A 10 -0.72 21.56 -6.33
C CYS A 10 -1.48 20.96 -5.13
N ALA A 11 -2.65 21.51 -4.80
CA ALA A 11 -3.44 21.08 -3.65
C ALA A 11 -4.24 19.80 -3.89
N GLY A 12 -4.58 19.49 -5.15
CA GLY A 12 -5.44 18.37 -5.55
C GLY A 12 -5.04 17.03 -4.94
N PRO A 13 -3.78 16.56 -5.08
CA PRO A 13 -3.37 15.29 -4.50
C PRO A 13 -3.55 15.21 -2.98
N VAL A 14 -3.33 16.31 -2.26
CA VAL A 14 -3.51 16.37 -0.80
C VAL A 14 -4.99 16.28 -0.44
N ALA A 15 -5.86 16.99 -1.17
CA ALA A 15 -7.31 16.92 -0.99
C ALA A 15 -7.84 15.49 -1.28
N GLU A 16 -7.44 14.88 -2.39
CA GLU A 16 -7.81 13.49 -2.73
C GLU A 16 -7.37 12.50 -1.65
N ALA A 17 -6.15 12.64 -1.13
CA ALA A 17 -5.63 11.77 -0.07
C ALA A 17 -6.39 11.96 1.25
N LEU A 18 -6.79 13.19 1.57
CA LEU A 18 -7.62 13.48 2.75
C LEU A 18 -9.00 12.85 2.61
N ASP A 19 -9.67 13.04 1.47
CA ASP A 19 -10.99 12.45 1.22
C ASP A 19 -10.97 10.93 1.35
N LEU A 20 -9.90 10.28 0.84
CA LEU A 20 -9.72 8.83 0.98
C LEU A 20 -9.52 8.39 2.44
N LEU A 21 -8.66 9.08 3.19
CA LEU A 21 -8.32 8.71 4.56
C LEU A 21 -9.39 9.12 5.58
N GLN A 22 -10.25 10.07 5.24
CA GLN A 22 -11.36 10.54 6.06
C GLN A 22 -12.69 9.85 5.70
N GLY A 23 -12.69 8.91 4.76
CA GLY A 23 -13.87 8.14 4.42
C GLY A 23 -14.42 7.41 5.66
N GLU A 24 -15.74 7.50 5.87
CA GLU A 24 -16.41 6.83 6.99
C GLU A 24 -16.59 5.33 6.76
N ASN A 25 -16.62 4.90 5.50
CA ASN A 25 -16.84 3.51 5.09
C ASN A 25 -15.59 2.91 4.46
N ASN A 26 -15.29 1.66 4.80
CA ASN A 26 -14.19 0.87 4.23
C ASN A 26 -12.78 1.47 4.40
N THR A 27 -12.56 2.33 5.41
CA THR A 27 -11.24 2.88 5.73
C THR A 27 -10.51 1.97 6.72
N TYR A 28 -9.83 0.96 6.19
CA TYR A 28 -8.97 0.07 6.98
C TYR A 28 -7.55 0.62 7.09
N TYR A 29 -6.83 0.19 8.13
CA TYR A 29 -5.46 0.63 8.35
C TYR A 29 -4.53 0.32 7.16
N GLY A 30 -4.79 -0.78 6.43
CA GLY A 30 -4.04 -1.14 5.22
C GLY A 30 -4.14 -0.15 4.05
N ILE A 31 -5.01 0.86 4.10
CA ILE A 31 -5.06 1.94 3.10
C ILE A 31 -4.03 3.03 3.39
N LEU A 32 -3.64 3.22 4.65
CA LEU A 32 -2.85 4.36 5.09
C LEU A 32 -1.53 4.46 4.33
N LEU A 33 -0.71 3.41 4.39
CA LEU A 33 0.62 3.44 3.78
C LEU A 33 0.58 3.54 2.24
N PRO A 34 -0.24 2.75 1.51
CA PRO A 34 -0.41 2.91 0.07
C PRO A 34 -0.85 4.31 -0.34
N CYS A 35 -1.76 4.93 0.43
CA CYS A 35 -2.19 6.31 0.19
C CYS A 35 -1.04 7.31 0.36
N LEU A 36 -0.29 7.22 1.47
CA LEU A 36 0.84 8.10 1.76
C LEU A 36 1.95 7.99 0.71
N VAL A 37 2.28 6.76 0.29
CA VAL A 37 3.30 6.50 -0.74
C VAL A 37 2.85 7.04 -2.10
N ALA A 38 1.58 6.84 -2.48
CA ALA A 38 1.02 7.42 -3.70
C ALA A 38 1.00 8.96 -3.66
N LEU A 39 0.61 9.56 -2.53
CA LEU A 39 0.62 11.00 -2.32
C LEU A 39 2.03 11.56 -2.46
N ARG A 40 3.03 10.96 -1.78
CA ARG A 40 4.43 11.37 -1.86
C ARG A 40 4.92 11.36 -3.32
N ARG A 41 4.66 10.28 -4.06
CA ARG A 41 5.01 10.17 -5.48
C ARG A 41 4.33 11.24 -6.34
N LYS A 42 3.02 11.48 -6.15
CA LYS A 42 2.27 12.54 -6.86
C LYS A 42 2.90 13.92 -6.59
N LEU A 43 3.24 14.22 -5.33
CA LEU A 43 3.87 15.49 -4.95
C LEU A 43 5.30 15.64 -5.51
N GLN A 44 6.10 14.57 -5.52
CA GLN A 44 7.43 14.57 -6.17
C GLN A 44 7.32 14.89 -7.67
N LEU A 45 6.33 14.32 -8.37
CA LEU A 45 6.07 14.64 -9.77
C LEU A 45 5.66 16.11 -9.95
N LEU A 46 4.86 16.66 -9.04
CA LEU A 46 4.48 18.07 -9.08
C LEU A 46 5.69 18.99 -8.84
N VAL A 47 6.57 18.67 -7.89
CA VAL A 47 7.81 19.44 -7.67
C VAL A 47 8.64 19.48 -8.95
N ASN A 48 8.68 18.41 -9.75
CA ASN A 48 9.45 18.37 -10.99
C ASN A 48 8.80 19.08 -12.19
N LYS A 49 7.57 19.61 -12.05
CA LYS A 49 6.91 20.39 -13.11
C LYS A 49 7.44 21.82 -13.18
N ASN A 50 7.31 22.42 -14.36
CA ASN A 50 7.56 23.84 -14.60
C ASN A 50 6.33 24.65 -14.20
N TRP A 51 6.42 25.36 -13.08
CA TRP A 51 5.37 26.25 -12.58
C TRP A 51 5.70 27.71 -12.89
N THR A 52 4.67 28.53 -13.08
CA THR A 52 4.81 29.98 -13.25
C THR A 52 4.78 30.69 -11.89
N PHE A 53 3.94 30.19 -10.98
CA PHE A 53 3.69 30.83 -9.69
C PHE A 53 3.81 29.84 -8.52
N CYS A 54 3.33 28.60 -8.69
CA CYS A 54 3.14 27.68 -7.57
C CYS A 54 4.32 26.73 -7.29
N LYS A 55 5.51 26.98 -7.84
CA LYS A 55 6.71 26.17 -7.52
C LYS A 55 6.95 26.04 -6.01
N PRO A 56 6.97 27.14 -5.23
CA PRO A 56 7.16 27.04 -3.78
C PRO A 56 6.05 26.26 -3.08
N LEU A 57 4.80 26.36 -3.56
CA LEU A 57 3.67 25.63 -2.99
C LEU A 57 3.82 24.11 -3.17
N SER A 58 4.24 23.66 -4.36
CA SER A 58 4.50 22.24 -4.62
C SER A 58 5.58 21.66 -3.70
N GLU A 59 6.65 22.43 -3.45
CA GLU A 59 7.75 22.05 -2.56
C GLU A 59 7.29 22.00 -1.10
N VAL A 60 6.51 23.00 -0.66
CA VAL A 60 5.95 23.04 0.69
C VAL A 60 5.04 21.84 0.97
N PHE A 61 4.18 21.45 0.02
CA PHE A 61 3.34 20.26 0.21
C PHE A 61 4.15 18.98 0.35
N LEU A 62 5.15 18.76 -0.51
CA LEU A 62 6.03 17.60 -0.41
C LEU A 62 6.74 17.56 0.94
N ASN A 63 7.40 18.66 1.31
CA ASN A 63 8.14 18.77 2.57
C ASN A 63 7.22 18.59 3.80
N ALA A 64 6.00 19.11 3.75
CA ALA A 64 5.04 18.97 4.83
C ALA A 64 4.56 17.52 5.01
N VAL A 65 4.30 16.81 3.90
CA VAL A 65 3.90 15.39 3.92
C VAL A 65 5.05 14.52 4.41
N GLU A 66 6.25 14.69 3.86
CA GLU A 66 7.44 13.91 4.28
C GLU A 66 7.75 14.12 5.76
N ARG A 67 7.71 15.36 6.25
CA ARG A 67 7.95 15.65 7.66
C ARG A 67 6.86 15.11 8.57
N ARG A 68 5.59 15.22 8.18
CA ARG A 68 4.46 14.81 9.03
C ARG A 68 4.36 13.29 9.16
N PHE A 69 4.69 12.57 8.10
CA PHE A 69 4.57 11.12 8.02
C PHE A 69 5.92 10.42 7.91
N ASP A 70 6.99 11.08 8.38
CA ASP A 70 8.36 10.55 8.34
C ASP A 70 8.43 9.15 8.95
N GLU A 71 7.73 8.92 10.07
CA GLU A 71 7.67 7.62 10.73
C GLU A 71 7.14 6.48 9.84
N PHE A 72 6.23 6.77 8.90
CA PHE A 72 5.68 5.77 7.96
C PHE A 72 6.58 5.56 6.74
N PHE A 73 7.34 6.57 6.35
CA PHE A 73 8.34 6.46 5.31
C PHE A 73 9.66 5.85 5.84
N ASN A 74 9.90 5.99 7.15
CA ASN A 74 11.05 5.50 7.85
C ASN A 74 10.80 4.07 8.36
N CYS A 75 11.45 3.15 7.68
CA CYS A 75 11.18 1.72 7.69
C CYS A 75 11.73 0.98 8.92
N THR A 76 12.11 1.71 9.97
CA THR A 76 12.74 1.15 11.18
C THR A 76 11.81 1.15 12.39
N THR A 77 10.58 1.67 12.24
CA THR A 77 9.63 1.80 13.34
C THR A 77 8.59 0.69 13.28
N THR A 78 8.13 0.26 14.45
CA THR A 78 7.04 -0.72 14.56
C THR A 78 5.74 -0.18 13.95
N VAL A 79 5.54 1.14 13.96
CA VAL A 79 4.40 1.81 13.32
C VAL A 79 4.44 1.64 11.80
N ALA A 80 5.60 1.85 11.16
CA ALA A 80 5.78 1.61 9.73
C ALA A 80 5.57 0.12 9.37
N GLU A 81 6.16 -0.78 10.15
CA GLU A 81 6.00 -2.23 9.94
C GLU A 81 4.54 -2.66 10.01
N ASN A 82 3.80 -2.22 11.03
CA ASN A 82 2.37 -2.52 11.17
C ASN A 82 1.54 -1.96 10.00
N ALA A 83 1.80 -0.71 9.59
CA ALA A 83 1.10 -0.11 8.46
C ALA A 83 1.38 -0.86 7.15
N ALA A 84 2.60 -1.38 7.00
CA ALA A 84 3.00 -2.12 5.82
C ALA A 84 2.50 -3.55 5.80
N ILE A 85 2.46 -4.24 6.94
CA ILE A 85 1.82 -5.55 7.08
C ILE A 85 0.33 -5.42 6.73
N ALA A 86 -0.36 -4.43 7.29
CA ALA A 86 -1.76 -4.17 6.99
C ALA A 86 -2.00 -3.86 5.51
N ALA A 87 -1.07 -3.15 4.86
CA ALA A 87 -1.14 -2.85 3.44
C ALA A 87 -0.87 -4.09 2.57
N LEU A 88 0.08 -4.93 2.97
CA LEU A 88 0.42 -6.18 2.28
C LEU A 88 -0.70 -7.21 2.39
N SER A 89 -1.40 -7.27 3.52
CA SER A 89 -2.56 -8.14 3.70
C SER A 89 -3.83 -7.60 3.04
N TYR A 90 -3.90 -6.33 2.63
CA TYR A 90 -5.07 -5.79 1.93
C TYR A 90 -5.12 -6.27 0.45
N PRO A 91 -6.15 -7.03 0.01
CA PRO A 91 -6.23 -7.57 -1.36
C PRO A 91 -6.15 -6.54 -2.49
N ARG A 92 -6.65 -5.33 -2.26
CA ARG A 92 -6.61 -4.20 -3.20
C ARG A 92 -5.19 -3.75 -3.55
N PHE A 93 -4.28 -3.72 -2.58
CA PHE A 93 -2.92 -3.18 -2.76
C PHE A 93 -1.87 -4.26 -2.86
N LYS A 94 -1.92 -5.26 -1.97
CA LYS A 94 -0.92 -6.32 -1.88
C LYS A 94 0.48 -5.72 -1.85
N ASN A 95 1.34 -6.11 -2.78
CA ASN A 95 2.71 -5.64 -2.93
C ASN A 95 2.88 -4.50 -3.95
N ARG A 96 1.82 -3.98 -4.59
CA ARG A 96 1.95 -2.99 -5.69
C ARG A 96 2.65 -1.70 -5.27
N TRP A 97 2.35 -1.23 -4.07
CA TRP A 97 2.90 0.01 -3.50
C TRP A 97 4.38 -0.11 -3.11
N LEU A 98 4.91 -1.33 -2.92
CA LEU A 98 6.32 -1.55 -2.53
C LEU A 98 7.29 -1.01 -3.56
N SER A 99 6.94 -1.03 -4.86
CA SER A 99 7.75 -0.50 -5.95
C SER A 99 8.14 0.98 -5.80
N CYS A 100 7.40 1.71 -4.97
CA CYS A 100 7.63 3.13 -4.69
C CYS A 100 8.49 3.36 -3.43
N MET A 101 9.01 2.30 -2.82
CA MET A 101 9.86 2.33 -1.62
C MET A 101 11.27 1.81 -1.93
N ASP A 102 12.21 2.08 -1.03
CA ASP A 102 13.60 1.61 -1.15
C ASP A 102 13.70 0.08 -1.21
N PHE A 103 14.58 -0.43 -2.07
CA PHE A 103 14.73 -1.87 -2.32
C PHE A 103 14.98 -2.70 -1.05
N HIS A 104 15.86 -2.23 -0.17
CA HIS A 104 16.14 -2.92 1.10
C HIS A 104 14.91 -3.05 1.99
N TYR A 105 14.04 -2.03 2.00
CA TYR A 105 12.80 -2.09 2.75
C TYR A 105 11.82 -3.12 2.18
N GLN A 106 11.71 -3.19 0.85
CA GLN A 106 10.82 -4.15 0.19
C GLN A 106 11.14 -5.59 0.62
N GLU A 107 12.42 -5.95 0.64
CA GLU A 107 12.86 -7.29 1.06
C GLU A 107 12.58 -7.53 2.55
N GLN A 108 12.92 -6.58 3.42
CA GLN A 108 12.71 -6.68 4.86
C GLN A 108 11.22 -6.87 5.18
N ILE A 109 10.34 -6.04 4.64
CA ILE A 109 8.92 -6.09 4.99
C ILE A 109 8.23 -7.33 4.43
N LEU A 110 8.63 -7.80 3.24
CA LEU A 110 8.16 -9.07 2.71
C LEU A 110 8.54 -10.25 3.60
N ASN A 111 9.76 -10.24 4.16
CA ASN A 111 10.19 -11.27 5.10
C ASN A 111 9.38 -11.22 6.41
N ILE A 112 9.15 -10.03 6.96
CA ILE A 112 8.31 -9.85 8.16
C ILE A 112 6.89 -10.35 7.89
N PHE A 113 6.30 -9.98 6.75
CA PHE A 113 4.95 -10.43 6.38
C PHE A 113 4.85 -11.94 6.23
N LYS A 114 5.83 -12.58 5.57
CA LYS A 114 5.89 -14.05 5.45
C LYS A 114 5.96 -14.72 6.82
N LYS A 115 6.78 -14.20 7.74
CA LYS A 115 6.88 -14.72 9.12
C LYS A 115 5.58 -14.57 9.89
N ALA A 116 4.89 -13.44 9.75
CA ALA A 116 3.59 -13.24 10.37
C ALA A 116 2.56 -14.27 9.88
N VAL A 117 2.50 -14.51 8.56
CA VAL A 117 1.64 -15.55 7.98
C VAL A 117 2.02 -16.95 8.44
N GLU A 118 3.31 -17.25 8.57
CA GLU A 118 3.81 -18.52 9.09
C GLU A 118 3.39 -18.76 10.55
N MET A 119 3.49 -17.75 11.41
CA MET A 119 3.01 -17.83 12.80
C MET A 119 1.50 -18.13 12.87
N GLU A 120 0.69 -17.54 12.00
CA GLU A 120 -0.75 -17.82 11.93
C GLU A 120 -1.06 -19.22 11.37
N MET A 121 -0.22 -19.76 10.49
CA MET A 121 -0.36 -21.13 10.00
C MET A 121 -0.17 -22.19 11.08
N ASP A 122 0.75 -21.96 12.00
CA ASP A 122 1.00 -22.86 13.13
C ASP A 122 -0.18 -22.86 14.13
N LEU A 123 -0.99 -21.80 14.14
CA LEU A 123 -2.17 -21.66 14.99
C LEU A 123 -3.45 -22.29 14.37
N GLU A 124 -3.57 -22.33 13.04
CA GLU A 124 -4.80 -22.69 12.29
C GLU A 124 -5.08 -24.20 12.06
N THR A 125 -4.50 -25.13 12.83
CA THR A 125 -4.88 -26.56 12.77
C THR A 125 -6.35 -26.90 13.17
N LEU A 126 -7.27 -25.93 13.21
CA LEU A 126 -8.70 -26.06 13.55
C LEU A 126 -9.59 -25.33 12.51
N PRO A 127 -10.73 -25.88 12.02
CA PRO A 127 -11.30 -25.47 10.72
C PRO A 127 -12.53 -24.52 10.77
N ARG A 128 -12.68 -23.61 9.77
CA ARG A 128 -13.97 -23.01 9.37
C ARG A 128 -14.00 -22.35 7.97
N THR A 129 -15.19 -22.39 7.33
CA THR A 129 -15.52 -22.15 5.89
C THR A 129 -16.28 -20.82 5.64
N GLN A 130 -16.29 -20.31 4.41
CA GLN A 130 -16.78 -18.98 3.97
C GLN A 130 -17.73 -18.99 2.75
N GLU A 131 -18.38 -17.85 2.48
CA GLU A 131 -19.15 -17.48 1.25
C GLU A 131 -18.94 -15.97 0.86
N ILE A 132 -19.38 -15.57 -0.35
CA ILE A 132 -18.85 -14.54 -1.30
C ILE A 132 -19.95 -13.53 -1.81
N SER A 133 -19.64 -12.24 -2.13
CA SER A 133 -20.00 -11.46 -3.37
C SER A 133 -19.40 -10.02 -3.58
N PHE A 134 -19.27 -9.63 -4.87
CA PHE A 134 -18.44 -8.59 -5.56
C PHE A 134 -18.81 -7.05 -5.60
N ASN A 135 -17.83 -6.12 -5.76
CA ASN A 135 -17.71 -4.98 -6.77
C ASN A 135 -16.41 -4.06 -6.71
N LYS A 136 -16.05 -3.36 -7.83
CA LYS A 136 -14.76 -2.64 -8.16
C LYS A 136 -14.78 -1.08 -8.19
N ASP A 137 -13.63 -0.41 -7.93
CA ASP A 137 -13.38 1.08 -8.04
C ASP A 137 -11.93 1.49 -8.50
N ASP A 138 -11.80 2.58 -9.28
CA ASP A 138 -10.70 2.98 -10.21
C ASP A 138 -9.52 3.85 -9.67
N PHE A 139 -9.41 4.13 -8.36
CA PHE A 139 -8.45 5.13 -7.82
C PHE A 139 -6.96 4.71 -7.75
N PHE A 140 -6.63 3.41 -7.84
CA PHE A 140 -5.32 2.86 -7.47
C PHE A 140 -4.46 2.41 -8.66
N ASP A 141 -4.00 3.37 -9.44
CA ASP A 141 -3.00 3.13 -10.49
C ASP A 141 -1.57 3.35 -9.96
N PHE A 142 -0.77 2.28 -9.93
CA PHE A 142 0.62 2.28 -9.44
C PHE A 142 1.66 2.23 -10.57
N GLY A 143 1.24 2.14 -11.84
CA GLY A 143 2.13 1.91 -12.99
C GLY A 143 2.55 0.45 -13.12
N THR A 144 2.44 -0.11 -14.33
CA THR A 144 2.75 -1.51 -14.63
C THR A 144 4.24 -1.73 -14.86
N GLN A 145 4.88 -2.53 -14.01
CA GLN A 145 6.11 -3.24 -14.37
C GLN A 145 6.09 -4.68 -13.85
N SER A 146 6.55 -5.55 -14.74
CA SER A 146 6.46 -7.01 -14.70
C SER A 146 7.16 -7.63 -13.50
N THR A 147 6.49 -8.66 -12.97
CA THR A 147 6.96 -9.58 -11.94
C THR A 147 8.35 -10.14 -12.26
N SER A 148 9.37 -9.76 -11.49
CA SER A 148 10.67 -10.43 -11.52
C SER A 148 10.55 -11.80 -10.84
N MET A 149 10.86 -12.84 -11.60
CA MET A 149 10.96 -14.21 -11.12
C MET A 149 12.14 -14.33 -10.13
N PHE A 150 11.86 -14.72 -8.89
CA PHE A 150 12.88 -15.20 -7.95
C PHE A 150 12.84 -16.73 -7.81
N SER A 151 14.05 -17.26 -7.74
CA SER A 151 14.58 -18.62 -7.86
C SER A 151 13.89 -19.76 -7.10
N ASN A 152 14.09 -20.97 -7.64
CA ASN A 152 13.72 -22.27 -7.06
C ASN A 152 14.54 -22.58 -5.79
N GLU A 153 14.04 -22.16 -4.64
CA GLU A 153 14.30 -22.80 -3.34
C GLU A 153 13.00 -23.42 -2.84
N LEU A 154 13.08 -24.42 -1.96
CA LEU A 154 11.93 -25.08 -1.34
C LEU A 154 11.13 -24.04 -0.52
N LYS A 155 10.18 -23.36 -1.16
CA LYS A 155 9.37 -22.30 -0.54
C LYS A 155 8.55 -22.88 0.60
N SER A 156 8.53 -22.18 1.74
CA SER A 156 7.69 -22.59 2.87
C SER A 156 6.21 -22.51 2.48
N LYS A 157 5.33 -23.22 3.22
CA LYS A 157 3.88 -23.19 2.95
C LYS A 157 3.32 -21.77 3.02
N ALA A 158 3.83 -20.95 3.96
CA ALA A 158 3.48 -19.54 4.09
C ALA A 158 3.94 -18.73 2.87
N GLU A 159 5.16 -18.96 2.37
CA GLU A 159 5.65 -18.28 1.17
C GLU A 159 4.82 -18.59 -0.08
N LEU A 160 4.37 -19.84 -0.23
CA LEU A 160 3.48 -20.23 -1.32
C LEU A 160 2.10 -19.56 -1.20
N GLN A 161 1.53 -19.48 0.01
CA GLN A 161 0.26 -18.81 0.24
C GLN A 161 0.34 -17.31 -0.06
N VAL A 162 1.39 -16.63 0.42
CA VAL A 162 1.66 -15.23 0.12
C VAL A 162 1.82 -15.02 -1.38
N LEU A 163 2.55 -15.90 -2.07
CA LEU A 163 2.74 -15.81 -3.52
C LEU A 163 1.43 -16.01 -4.29
N HIS A 164 0.58 -16.96 -3.89
CA HIS A 164 -0.74 -17.14 -4.48
C HIS A 164 -1.62 -15.92 -4.27
N PHE A 165 -1.63 -15.38 -3.04
CA PHE A 165 -2.41 -14.19 -2.72
C PHE A 165 -1.97 -12.97 -3.54
N PHE A 166 -0.67 -12.73 -3.69
CA PHE A 166 -0.16 -11.62 -4.50
C PHE A 166 -0.47 -11.76 -5.99
N ASN A 167 -0.56 -12.99 -6.50
CA ASN A 167 -0.92 -13.26 -7.90
C ASN A 167 -2.43 -13.33 -8.15
N ASP A 168 -3.25 -13.33 -7.09
CA ASP A 168 -4.70 -13.25 -7.21
C ASP A 168 -5.09 -11.89 -7.80
N ASN A 169 -5.95 -11.85 -8.81
CA ASN A 169 -6.37 -10.60 -9.44
C ASN A 169 -7.54 -9.92 -8.70
N ASP A 170 -8.17 -10.64 -7.78
CA ASP A 170 -9.26 -10.15 -6.96
C ASP A 170 -8.75 -9.15 -5.91
N GLN A 171 -9.43 -8.01 -5.83
CA GLN A 171 -9.03 -6.86 -5.00
C GLN A 171 -9.96 -6.66 -3.81
N GLU A 172 -10.99 -7.49 -3.69
CA GLU A 172 -12.01 -7.35 -2.68
C GLU A 172 -11.61 -8.03 -1.39
N LEU A 173 -12.06 -7.50 -0.26
CA LEU A 173 -11.75 -8.04 1.07
C LEU A 173 -12.25 -9.47 1.25
N GLU A 174 -13.30 -9.85 0.52
CA GLU A 174 -13.79 -11.21 0.49
C GLU A 174 -12.75 -12.21 -0.01
N THR A 175 -11.77 -11.78 -0.80
CA THR A 175 -10.64 -12.61 -1.21
C THR A 175 -9.88 -13.20 -0.02
N LEU A 176 -9.82 -12.46 1.11
CA LEU A 176 -9.17 -12.94 2.33
C LEU A 176 -9.79 -14.23 2.87
N SER A 177 -11.03 -14.51 2.47
CA SER A 177 -11.66 -15.78 2.76
C SER A 177 -10.77 -16.95 2.25
N ARG A 178 -10.32 -16.90 0.99
CA ARG A 178 -9.45 -17.90 0.37
C ARG A 178 -8.07 -18.03 1.04
N TYR A 179 -7.67 -17.06 1.87
CA TYR A 179 -6.35 -16.98 2.52
C TYR A 179 -6.49 -16.74 4.03
N PRO A 180 -6.91 -17.75 4.81
CA PRO A 180 -7.31 -17.57 6.20
C PRO A 180 -6.18 -17.08 7.12
N ASN A 181 -4.93 -17.52 6.91
CA ASN A 181 -3.78 -17.02 7.67
C ASN A 181 -3.46 -15.56 7.34
N ILE A 182 -3.60 -15.14 6.07
CA ILE A 182 -3.45 -13.72 5.68
C ILE A 182 -4.61 -12.89 6.25
N LYS A 183 -5.81 -13.47 6.35
CA LYS A 183 -6.95 -12.84 6.99
C LYS A 183 -6.73 -12.62 8.49
N SER A 184 -6.02 -13.52 9.16
CA SER A 184 -5.67 -13.36 10.59
C SER A 184 -4.61 -12.26 10.78
N VAL A 185 -3.71 -12.09 9.80
CA VAL A 185 -2.72 -11.00 9.78
C VAL A 185 -3.35 -9.63 9.45
N PHE A 186 -4.47 -9.58 8.74
CA PHE A 186 -5.20 -8.36 8.36
C PHE A 186 -6.01 -7.77 9.51
#